data_AF-X0XH66-F1
#
_entry.id   AF-X0XH66-F1
#
_cell.length_a   1.000
_cell.length_b   1.000
_cell.length_c   1.000
_cell.angle_alpha   90.00
_cell.angle_beta   90.00
_cell.angle_gamma   90.00
#
_symmetry.space_group_name_H-M   'P 1'
#
loop_
_entity.id
_entity.type
_entity.pdbx_description
1 polymer ?
#
loop_
_entity_poly.entity_id
_entity_poly.type
_entity_poly.pdbx_seq_one_letter_code
_entity_poly.pdbx_strand_id
1 'polypeptide(L)'
;VSDRDFSPIYSQTEWNHAYSSMARVYLVTLSKDVKSPFEPKSDEVTVKKESEKSQKSKKGAEKDKKKGDKEKKSAQKKGAWIKVDPSGLKDRIIGLPIGVADYRHITSVGEKIYYMMRSDRDRKSSLKMYDLEKQKETDLGNINGYEISHDQKKILVSQEKSYAIVDLPKDPLKIKDFLKIKDKLDLSNMETKVDFRQEWNQIFNECWRQMKYFFYAPNMHGVDWEAMKARYKPLAEAVNHRADLTYVIG
;
A
#
# COMPACT_ATOMS: atom_id res chain seq x y z
N VAL A 1 -2.22 -11.04 1.46
CA VAL A 1 -3.49 -11.53 0.89
C VAL A 1 -3.37 -13.03 0.71
N SER A 2 -4.48 -13.78 0.78
CA SER A 2 -4.49 -15.19 0.41
C SER A 2 -5.88 -15.60 -0.06
N ASP A 3 -5.94 -16.35 -1.15
CA ASP A 3 -7.16 -16.99 -1.66
C ASP A 3 -7.39 -18.29 -0.89
N ARG A 4 -8.13 -18.19 0.22
CA ARG A 4 -8.49 -19.36 1.05
C ARG A 4 -9.89 -19.26 1.69
N ASP A 5 -10.62 -18.18 1.43
CA ASP A 5 -12.01 -18.03 1.85
C ASP A 5 -12.94 -18.47 0.73
N PHE A 6 -13.62 -19.59 0.95
CA PHE A 6 -14.57 -20.15 0.00
C PHE A 6 -15.94 -19.48 0.20
N SER A 7 -16.20 -18.43 -0.58
CA SER A 7 -17.49 -17.71 -0.61
C SER A 7 -18.26 -18.06 -1.90
N PRO A 8 -18.99 -19.19 -1.95
CA PRO A 8 -19.63 -19.66 -3.17
C PRO A 8 -20.82 -18.78 -3.57
N ILE A 9 -20.86 -18.37 -4.84
CA ILE A 9 -22.03 -17.80 -5.49
C ILE A 9 -22.76 -18.93 -6.21
N TYR A 10 -23.94 -19.30 -5.72
CA TYR A 10 -24.79 -20.29 -6.37
C TYR A 10 -25.50 -19.71 -7.59
N SER A 11 -25.59 -20.49 -8.67
CA SER A 11 -26.42 -20.12 -9.83
C SER A 11 -27.91 -20.19 -9.49
N GLN A 12 -28.72 -19.37 -10.17
CA GLN A 12 -30.19 -19.42 -10.09
C GLN A 12 -30.81 -20.37 -11.14
N THR A 13 -30.03 -20.87 -12.10
CA THR A 13 -30.53 -21.70 -13.22
C THR A 13 -30.05 -23.15 -13.18
N GLU A 14 -28.98 -23.44 -12.45
CA GLU A 14 -28.39 -24.78 -12.32
C GLU A 14 -27.82 -24.99 -10.92
N TRP A 15 -27.69 -26.24 -10.47
CA TRP A 15 -27.10 -26.55 -9.16
C TRP A 15 -25.56 -26.55 -9.24
N ASN A 16 -25.01 -25.36 -9.45
CA ASN A 16 -23.58 -25.11 -9.61
C ASN A 16 -23.16 -23.88 -8.80
N HIS A 17 -21.86 -23.74 -8.54
CA HIS A 17 -21.30 -22.64 -7.75
C HIS A 17 -20.06 -22.04 -8.42
N ALA A 18 -19.92 -20.73 -8.31
CA ALA A 18 -18.77 -19.98 -8.78
C ALA A 18 -18.09 -19.23 -7.62
N TYR A 19 -16.79 -19.00 -7.75
CA TYR A 19 -16.03 -18.13 -6.85
C TYR A 19 -15.49 -16.95 -7.66
N SER A 20 -15.92 -15.73 -7.34
CA SER A 20 -15.49 -14.50 -8.02
C SER A 20 -14.31 -13.83 -7.29
N SER A 21 -14.41 -13.75 -5.96
CA SER A 21 -13.33 -13.36 -5.06
C SER A 21 -13.19 -14.38 -3.92
N MET A 22 -11.96 -14.82 -3.65
CA MET A 22 -11.59 -15.68 -2.51
C MET A 22 -10.49 -15.06 -1.62
N ALA A 23 -9.94 -13.92 -2.06
CA ALA A 23 -8.88 -13.19 -1.40
C ALA A 23 -9.39 -12.43 -0.17
N ARG A 24 -8.63 -12.54 0.92
CA ARG A 24 -8.78 -11.72 2.14
C ARG A 24 -7.42 -11.25 2.66
N VAL A 25 -7.42 -10.19 3.47
CA VAL A 25 -6.25 -9.72 4.22
C VAL A 25 -6.03 -10.61 5.46
N TYR A 26 -4.80 -11.06 5.65
CA TYR A 26 -4.39 -11.95 6.76
C TYR A 26 -3.21 -11.35 7.51
N LEU A 27 -3.20 -11.56 8.82
CA LEU A 27 -2.12 -11.28 9.75
C LEU A 27 -1.48 -12.59 10.22
N VAL A 28 -0.28 -12.50 10.82
CA VAL A 28 0.34 -13.62 11.53
C VAL A 28 1.08 -13.10 12.76
N THR A 29 0.86 -13.71 13.93
CA THR A 29 1.58 -13.31 15.16
C THR A 29 2.94 -13.99 15.18
N LEU A 30 4.03 -13.21 15.20
CA LEU A 30 5.40 -13.72 15.00
C LEU A 30 5.95 -14.48 16.22
N SER A 31 5.65 -14.02 17.43
CA SER A 31 5.87 -14.77 18.69
C SER A 31 4.59 -15.52 19.09
N LYS A 32 4.75 -16.67 19.75
CA LYS A 32 3.66 -17.42 20.40
C LYS A 32 3.04 -16.65 21.58
N ASP A 33 3.77 -15.72 22.19
CA ASP A 33 3.27 -14.91 23.32
C ASP A 33 2.35 -13.76 22.86
N VAL A 34 2.29 -13.48 21.55
CA VAL A 34 1.48 -12.38 20.99
C VAL A 34 0.07 -12.90 20.69
N LYS A 35 -0.88 -12.43 21.50
CA LYS A 35 -2.32 -12.68 21.40
C LYS A 35 -2.92 -12.22 20.07
N SER A 36 -4.07 -12.79 19.72
CA SER A 36 -4.84 -12.37 18.54
C SER A 36 -5.53 -11.02 18.80
N PRO A 37 -5.55 -10.07 17.83
CA PRO A 37 -6.34 -8.84 17.93
C PRO A 37 -7.87 -9.10 17.89
N PHE A 38 -8.27 -10.35 17.59
CA PHE A 38 -9.66 -10.81 17.52
C PHE A 38 -9.96 -11.90 18.57
N GLU A 39 -9.27 -11.90 19.71
CA GLU A 39 -9.73 -12.69 20.87
C GLU A 39 -11.13 -12.22 21.31
N PRO A 40 -12.06 -13.15 21.63
CA PRO A 40 -13.34 -12.81 22.22
C PRO A 40 -13.15 -12.04 23.53
N LYS A 41 -13.77 -10.86 23.63
CA LYS A 41 -13.83 -10.08 24.86
C LYS A 41 -14.99 -10.62 25.71
N SER A 42 -14.79 -10.78 27.02
CA SER A 42 -15.90 -11.13 27.93
C SER A 42 -16.78 -9.89 28.13
N ASP A 43 -18.08 -10.03 27.85
CA ASP A 43 -19.11 -9.03 28.17
C ASP A 43 -19.58 -9.12 29.64
N GLU A 44 -18.91 -9.93 30.49
CA GLU A 44 -19.16 -9.96 31.93
C GLU A 44 -18.91 -8.59 32.55
N VAL A 45 -20.00 -7.95 33.00
CA VAL A 45 -19.96 -6.66 33.69
C VAL A 45 -19.09 -6.80 34.94
N THR A 46 -17.93 -6.14 34.93
CA THR A 46 -17.04 -6.09 36.10
C THR A 46 -17.75 -5.37 37.25
N VAL A 47 -18.34 -6.15 38.16
CA VAL A 47 -18.99 -5.67 39.38
C VAL A 47 -17.93 -5.09 40.30
N LYS A 48 -17.63 -3.80 40.10
CA LYS A 48 -16.85 -2.99 41.04
C LYS A 48 -17.61 -2.95 42.36
N LYS A 49 -17.14 -3.70 43.36
CA LYS A 49 -17.60 -3.54 44.74
C LYS A 49 -17.35 -2.08 45.15
N GLU A 50 -18.43 -1.35 45.41
CA GLU A 50 -18.34 0.00 45.93
C GLU A 50 -17.80 -0.04 47.36
N SER A 51 -16.70 0.66 47.60
CA SER A 51 -16.23 1.04 48.93
C SER A 51 -16.39 2.55 49.06
N GLU A 52 -17.32 2.99 49.90
CA GLU A 52 -17.73 4.39 49.94
C GLU A 52 -16.68 5.36 50.49
N LYS A 53 -16.65 6.55 49.89
CA LYS A 53 -16.51 7.90 50.51
C LYS A 53 -15.47 8.09 51.64
N SER A 54 -14.56 9.03 51.40
CA SER A 54 -14.61 10.32 52.14
C SER A 54 -13.83 11.43 51.41
N GLN A 55 -14.12 12.69 51.76
CA GLN A 55 -13.63 13.90 51.06
C GLN A 55 -12.78 14.77 51.98
N LYS A 56 -11.75 15.46 51.44
CA LYS A 56 -11.31 16.86 51.73
C LYS A 56 -9.90 17.13 51.12
N SER A 57 -9.44 18.36 50.85
CA SER A 57 -10.12 19.55 50.27
C SER A 57 -9.12 20.70 49.97
N LYS A 58 -9.11 21.22 48.73
CA LYS A 58 -8.81 22.62 48.30
C LYS A 58 -7.43 23.30 48.57
N LYS A 59 -6.92 23.93 47.49
CA LYS A 59 -5.94 25.06 47.38
C LYS A 59 -4.48 24.78 47.76
N GLY A 60 -3.46 25.40 47.13
CA GLY A 60 -3.48 26.26 45.92
C GLY A 60 -2.19 27.10 45.73
N ALA A 61 -2.16 27.92 44.67
CA ALA A 61 -1.15 28.96 44.31
C ALA A 61 0.08 28.57 43.46
N GLU A 62 0.68 29.60 42.83
CA GLU A 62 1.85 29.60 41.95
C GLU A 62 3.12 30.03 42.74
N LYS A 63 4.33 30.37 42.24
CA LYS A 63 5.00 30.65 40.94
C LYS A 63 6.53 30.53 41.23
N ASP A 64 7.56 30.60 40.38
CA ASP A 64 7.78 30.88 38.94
C ASP A 64 9.18 30.30 38.52
N LYS A 65 9.55 30.40 37.23
CA LYS A 65 10.93 30.44 36.64
C LYS A 65 12.16 29.91 37.42
N LYS A 66 12.92 29.00 36.78
CA LYS A 66 14.20 29.38 36.10
C LYS A 66 14.65 28.41 35.00
N LYS A 67 15.52 28.90 34.11
CA LYS A 67 16.12 28.13 32.99
C LYS A 67 17.14 27.10 33.48
N GLY A 68 17.27 25.99 32.77
CA GLY A 68 18.37 25.03 32.88
C GLY A 68 18.47 24.23 31.59
N ASP A 69 19.31 24.70 30.65
CA ASP A 69 19.45 24.09 29.33
C ASP A 69 20.27 22.79 29.39
N LYS A 70 19.83 21.74 28.70
CA LYS A 70 20.61 20.51 28.50
C LYS A 70 20.06 19.66 27.37
N GLU A 71 20.92 19.41 26.40
CA GLU A 71 20.64 18.67 25.16
C GLU A 71 19.97 17.32 25.41
N LYS A 72 18.73 17.15 24.93
CA LYS A 72 18.20 15.80 24.67
C LYS A 72 18.87 15.26 23.41
N LYS A 73 20.05 14.66 23.57
CA LYS A 73 20.68 13.83 22.52
C LYS A 73 19.63 12.86 21.97
N SER A 74 19.52 12.82 20.64
CA SER A 74 18.58 11.99 19.92
C SER A 74 18.89 10.51 20.19
N ALA A 75 18.11 9.91 21.09
CA ALA A 75 18.11 8.47 21.31
C ALA A 75 17.54 7.78 20.06
N GLN A 76 18.41 7.52 19.08
CA GLN A 76 18.14 6.60 17.99
C GLN A 76 17.60 5.30 18.61
N LYS A 77 16.41 4.87 18.19
CA LYS A 77 15.86 3.59 18.61
C LYS A 77 16.83 2.50 18.15
N LYS A 78 17.61 1.93 19.08
CA LYS A 78 18.29 0.64 18.85
C LYS A 78 17.22 -0.33 18.35
N GLY A 79 17.50 -1.01 17.25
CA GLY A 79 16.52 -1.87 16.59
C GLY A 79 15.90 -2.84 17.59
N ALA A 80 14.58 -2.80 17.73
CA ALA A 80 13.87 -3.68 18.64
C ALA A 80 14.07 -5.13 18.15
N TRP A 81 14.62 -5.98 19.01
CA TRP A 81 14.81 -7.39 18.68
C TRP A 81 13.45 -8.09 18.57
N ILE A 82 13.02 -8.37 17.35
CA ILE A 82 11.73 -9.02 17.08
C ILE A 82 11.89 -10.51 17.39
N LYS A 83 11.26 -10.99 18.47
CA LYS A 83 11.12 -12.42 18.72
C LYS A 83 10.24 -13.03 17.63
N VAL A 84 10.78 -14.02 16.91
CA VAL A 84 10.05 -14.84 15.94
C VAL A 84 10.16 -16.31 16.34
N ASP A 85 9.03 -16.93 16.64
CA ASP A 85 8.94 -18.37 16.82
C ASP A 85 8.52 -19.00 15.48
N PRO A 86 9.34 -19.84 14.81
CA PRO A 86 8.95 -20.46 13.53
C PRO A 86 7.98 -21.64 13.72
N SER A 87 8.03 -22.30 14.87
CA SER A 87 7.16 -23.43 15.23
C SER A 87 5.68 -22.98 15.30
N GLY A 88 4.81 -23.62 14.52
CA GLY A 88 3.37 -23.34 14.53
C GLY A 88 3.01 -21.94 13.99
N LEU A 89 3.76 -21.42 13.01
CA LEU A 89 3.52 -20.09 12.44
C LEU A 89 2.37 -20.08 11.43
N LYS A 90 2.02 -21.23 10.84
CA LYS A 90 0.84 -21.39 9.96
C LYS A 90 -0.47 -21.28 10.74
N ASP A 91 -0.48 -21.84 11.95
CA ASP A 91 -1.64 -21.94 12.85
C ASP A 91 -1.95 -20.60 13.54
N ARG A 92 -0.99 -19.66 13.48
CA ARG A 92 -1.12 -18.26 13.92
C ARG A 92 -1.54 -17.29 12.80
N ILE A 93 -1.93 -17.80 11.63
CA ILE A 93 -2.45 -16.95 10.54
C ILE A 93 -3.93 -16.62 10.81
N ILE A 94 -4.24 -15.34 10.90
CA ILE A 94 -5.54 -14.81 11.35
C ILE A 94 -6.09 -13.89 10.26
N GLY A 95 -7.33 -14.14 9.80
CA GLY A 95 -8.00 -13.26 8.83
C GLY A 95 -8.55 -11.99 9.49
N LEU A 96 -8.50 -10.85 8.80
CA LEU A 96 -9.31 -9.69 9.19
C LEU A 96 -10.80 -10.04 8.98
N PRO A 97 -11.72 -9.70 9.89
CA PRO A 97 -13.16 -9.92 9.69
C PRO A 97 -13.73 -8.87 8.72
N ILE A 98 -13.39 -9.02 7.44
CA ILE A 98 -13.80 -8.19 6.31
C ILE A 98 -14.34 -9.09 5.18
N GLY A 99 -14.77 -8.49 4.06
CA GLY A 99 -15.25 -9.24 2.90
C GLY A 99 -14.20 -10.15 2.25
N VAL A 100 -14.60 -10.80 1.15
CA VAL A 100 -13.68 -11.31 0.13
C VAL A 100 -13.69 -10.33 -1.04
N ALA A 101 -12.52 -10.00 -1.57
CA ALA A 101 -12.36 -9.01 -2.65
C ALA A 101 -10.95 -9.04 -3.25
N ASP A 102 -10.76 -8.34 -4.36
CA ASP A 102 -9.43 -7.99 -4.88
C ASP A 102 -8.77 -6.96 -3.93
N TYR A 103 -7.78 -7.43 -3.17
CA TYR A 103 -7.03 -6.66 -2.16
C TYR A 103 -5.60 -6.35 -2.62
N ARG A 104 -5.19 -5.08 -2.59
CA ARG A 104 -3.87 -4.61 -3.07
C ARG A 104 -3.30 -3.52 -2.16
N HIS A 105 -2.01 -3.21 -2.31
CA HIS A 105 -1.29 -2.14 -1.58
C HIS A 105 -1.67 -2.07 -0.09
N ILE A 106 -1.14 -2.99 0.73
CA ILE A 106 -1.47 -3.06 2.16
C ILE A 106 -0.37 -2.37 2.97
N THR A 107 -0.74 -1.45 3.86
CA THR A 107 0.19 -0.74 4.74
C THR A 107 -0.31 -0.72 6.18
N SER A 108 0.56 -1.02 7.15
CA SER A 108 0.22 -0.91 8.59
C SER A 108 0.80 0.36 9.20
N VAL A 109 -0.04 1.10 9.94
CA VAL A 109 0.29 2.31 10.69
C VAL A 109 -0.23 2.13 12.12
N GLY A 110 0.64 1.64 13.02
CA GLY A 110 0.24 1.20 14.35
C GLY A 110 -0.81 0.09 14.26
N GLU A 111 -1.97 0.30 14.89
CA GLU A 111 -3.12 -0.62 14.90
C GLU A 111 -4.11 -0.38 13.75
N LYS A 112 -3.73 0.40 12.72
CA LYS A 112 -4.56 0.70 11.54
C LYS A 112 -3.93 0.15 10.28
N ILE A 113 -4.70 -0.64 9.53
CA ILE A 113 -4.27 -1.29 8.31
C ILE A 113 -5.01 -0.63 7.14
N TYR A 114 -4.26 0.05 6.29
CA TYR A 114 -4.75 0.67 5.06
C TYR A 114 -4.59 -0.31 3.90
N TYR A 115 -5.55 -0.35 2.99
CA TYR A 115 -5.49 -1.19 1.79
C TYR A 115 -6.40 -0.70 0.67
N MET A 116 -6.02 -1.00 -0.56
CA MET A 116 -6.90 -0.89 -1.72
C MET A 116 -7.79 -2.13 -1.80
N MET A 117 -9.10 -1.94 -1.97
CA MET A 117 -10.10 -3.00 -2.12
C MET A 117 -10.93 -2.75 -3.39
N ARG A 118 -11.33 -3.83 -4.09
CA ARG A 118 -12.34 -3.80 -5.15
C ARG A 118 -13.16 -5.09 -5.06
N SER A 119 -14.45 -5.01 -4.74
CA SER A 119 -15.33 -6.18 -4.84
C SER A 119 -15.67 -6.49 -6.29
N ASP A 120 -16.18 -7.69 -6.56
CA ASP A 120 -16.49 -8.16 -7.92
C ASP A 120 -17.54 -7.31 -8.66
N ARG A 121 -18.31 -6.50 -7.91
CA ARG A 121 -19.35 -5.60 -8.45
C ARG A 121 -18.86 -4.15 -8.61
N ASP A 122 -17.65 -3.82 -8.13
CA ASP A 122 -17.13 -2.46 -8.12
C ASP A 122 -16.38 -2.10 -9.41
N ARG A 123 -16.81 -1.01 -10.07
CA ARG A 123 -16.14 -0.45 -11.26
C ARG A 123 -14.84 0.31 -10.94
N LYS A 124 -14.61 0.67 -9.67
CA LYS A 124 -13.43 1.41 -9.18
C LYS A 124 -12.94 0.78 -7.88
N SER A 125 -11.65 0.88 -7.58
CA SER A 125 -11.14 0.49 -6.27
C SER A 125 -11.40 1.60 -5.23
N SER A 126 -11.55 1.21 -3.97
CA SER A 126 -11.66 2.09 -2.80
C SER A 126 -10.44 1.91 -1.90
N LEU A 127 -9.98 3.00 -1.28
CA LEU A 127 -9.11 2.93 -0.13
C LEU A 127 -9.96 2.59 1.09
N LYS A 128 -9.54 1.58 1.86
CA LYS A 128 -10.13 1.23 3.15
C LYS A 128 -9.10 1.45 4.25
N MET A 129 -9.58 1.67 5.46
CA MET A 129 -8.81 1.53 6.70
C MET A 129 -9.54 0.56 7.62
N TYR A 130 -8.85 -0.49 8.08
CA TYR A 130 -9.29 -1.33 9.18
C TYR A 130 -8.61 -0.91 10.48
N ASP A 131 -9.41 -0.61 11.51
CA ASP A 131 -8.97 -0.25 12.86
C ASP A 131 -9.02 -1.51 13.75
N LEU A 132 -7.86 -2.02 14.19
CA LEU A 132 -7.76 -3.27 14.96
C LEU A 132 -8.34 -3.14 16.39
N GLU A 133 -8.21 -1.97 17.04
CA GLU A 133 -8.75 -1.76 18.39
C GLU A 133 -10.29 -1.85 18.38
N LYS A 134 -10.88 -1.18 17.38
CA LYS A 134 -12.33 -1.04 17.18
C LYS A 134 -12.94 -2.16 16.33
N GLN A 135 -12.10 -3.02 15.78
CA GLN A 135 -12.45 -4.13 14.87
C GLN A 135 -13.36 -3.69 13.70
N LYS A 136 -13.08 -2.51 13.13
CA LYS A 136 -13.96 -1.85 12.14
C LYS A 136 -13.24 -1.47 10.85
N GLU A 137 -13.84 -1.82 9.71
CA GLU A 137 -13.52 -1.21 8.40
C GLU A 137 -14.23 0.15 8.24
N THR A 138 -13.48 1.14 7.76
CA THR A 138 -13.99 2.43 7.25
C THR A 138 -13.62 2.54 5.78
N ASP A 139 -14.59 2.90 4.95
CA ASP A 139 -14.35 3.30 3.56
C ASP A 139 -13.79 4.73 3.52
N LEU A 140 -12.59 4.90 2.98
CA LEU A 140 -11.96 6.20 2.79
C LEU A 140 -12.22 6.77 1.38
N GLY A 141 -12.78 5.95 0.49
CA GLY A 141 -13.33 6.31 -0.81
C GLY A 141 -12.46 5.96 -2.02
N ASN A 142 -13.01 6.23 -3.21
CA ASN A 142 -12.47 5.73 -4.48
C ASN A 142 -11.21 6.48 -4.97
N ILE A 143 -10.07 5.79 -4.98
CA ILE A 143 -8.79 6.28 -5.51
C ILE A 143 -8.15 5.23 -6.45
N ASN A 144 -7.17 5.64 -7.25
CA ASN A 144 -6.38 4.73 -8.09
C ASN A 144 -5.23 4.04 -7.33
N GLY A 145 -4.68 4.70 -6.31
CA GLY A 145 -3.62 4.17 -5.45
C GLY A 145 -3.13 5.20 -4.43
N TYR A 146 -2.26 4.79 -3.52
CA TYR A 146 -1.71 5.67 -2.48
C TYR A 146 -0.28 5.29 -2.07
N GLU A 147 0.40 6.23 -1.40
CA GLU A 147 1.66 6.03 -0.67
C GLU A 147 1.59 6.79 0.67
N ILE A 148 2.00 6.19 1.80
CA ILE A 148 1.96 6.83 3.13
C ILE A 148 3.36 7.39 3.46
N SER A 149 3.42 8.58 4.05
CA SER A 149 4.70 9.21 4.42
C SER A 149 5.47 8.39 5.45
N HIS A 150 6.80 8.44 5.39
CA HIS A 150 7.67 7.71 6.33
C HIS A 150 7.40 8.03 7.81
N ASP A 151 6.96 9.27 8.11
CA ASP A 151 6.57 9.69 9.45
C ASP A 151 5.12 9.37 9.83
N GLN A 152 4.38 8.70 8.93
CA GLN A 152 3.01 8.21 9.08
C GLN A 152 1.95 9.30 9.36
N LYS A 153 2.23 10.56 8.97
CA LYS A 153 1.28 11.70 9.14
C LYS A 153 0.53 12.09 7.88
N LYS A 154 1.13 11.91 6.71
CA LYS A 154 0.57 12.30 5.40
C LYS A 154 0.34 11.07 4.52
N ILE A 155 -0.53 11.22 3.54
CA ILE A 155 -0.76 10.25 2.46
C ILE A 155 -0.76 10.99 1.12
N LEU A 156 0.02 10.48 0.17
CA LEU A 156 -0.12 10.80 -1.24
C LEU A 156 -1.21 9.91 -1.82
N VAL A 157 -2.24 10.49 -2.41
CA VAL A 157 -3.32 9.75 -3.09
C VAL A 157 -3.35 10.12 -4.57
N SER A 158 -3.61 9.14 -5.44
CA SER A 158 -3.76 9.34 -6.88
C SER A 158 -5.19 9.06 -7.33
N GLN A 159 -5.72 9.89 -8.24
CA GLN A 159 -6.98 9.66 -8.93
C GLN A 159 -6.85 10.10 -10.39
N GLU A 160 -7.08 9.16 -11.30
CA GLU A 160 -6.91 9.30 -12.75
C GLU A 160 -5.51 9.83 -13.14
N LYS A 161 -5.37 11.13 -13.41
CA LYS A 161 -4.08 11.79 -13.72
C LYS A 161 -3.66 12.86 -12.70
N SER A 162 -4.33 12.93 -11.55
CA SER A 162 -4.06 13.92 -10.50
C SER A 162 -3.58 13.25 -9.20
N TYR A 163 -2.76 13.98 -8.45
CA TYR A 163 -2.26 13.60 -7.13
C TYR A 163 -2.67 14.65 -6.10
N ALA A 164 -2.82 14.24 -4.84
CA ALA A 164 -3.00 15.15 -3.70
C ALA A 164 -2.24 14.62 -2.47
N ILE A 165 -1.77 15.51 -1.60
CA ILE A 165 -1.08 15.16 -0.35
C ILE A 165 -1.89 15.67 0.83
N VAL A 166 -2.55 14.78 1.55
CA VAL A 166 -3.44 15.10 2.67
C VAL A 166 -2.95 14.46 3.98
N ASP A 167 -3.48 14.88 5.12
CA ASP A 167 -3.27 14.17 6.38
C ASP A 167 -3.85 12.76 6.32
N LEU A 168 -3.17 11.80 6.95
CA LEU A 168 -3.52 10.38 6.91
C LEU A 168 -4.96 10.17 7.47
N PRO A 169 -5.94 9.83 6.62
CA PRO A 169 -7.35 9.92 6.97
C PRO A 169 -7.81 8.73 7.82
N LYS A 170 -8.73 9.00 8.75
CA LYS A 170 -9.43 7.97 9.56
C LYS A 170 -10.92 7.87 9.22
N ASP A 171 -11.38 8.79 8.38
CA ASP A 171 -12.76 9.07 7.99
C ASP A 171 -12.82 9.33 6.47
N PRO A 172 -13.99 9.21 5.82
CA PRO A 172 -14.11 9.29 4.36
C PRO A 172 -13.52 10.58 3.74
N LEU A 173 -12.62 10.42 2.78
CA LEU A 173 -12.09 11.55 2.00
C LEU A 173 -13.20 12.14 1.10
N LYS A 174 -13.24 13.48 0.98
CA LYS A 174 -14.20 14.19 0.12
C LYS A 174 -13.79 14.17 -1.36
N ILE A 175 -13.65 12.96 -1.89
CA ILE A 175 -13.06 12.60 -3.19
C ILE A 175 -13.80 13.21 -4.40
N LYS A 176 -15.09 13.55 -4.27
CA LYS A 176 -15.84 14.26 -5.32
C LYS A 176 -15.27 15.66 -5.64
N ASP A 177 -14.44 16.22 -4.76
CA ASP A 177 -13.78 17.50 -4.95
C ASP A 177 -12.30 17.37 -5.38
N PHE A 178 -11.82 16.23 -5.92
CA PHE A 178 -10.43 16.06 -6.37
C PHE A 178 -9.89 17.13 -7.35
N LEU A 179 -10.77 17.85 -8.06
CA LEU A 179 -10.43 18.99 -8.93
C LEU A 179 -10.44 20.36 -8.20
N LYS A 180 -10.81 20.39 -6.91
CA LYS A 180 -10.96 21.58 -6.06
C LYS A 180 -10.22 21.49 -4.71
N ILE A 181 -9.68 20.32 -4.35
CA ILE A 181 -8.87 20.13 -3.13
C ILE A 181 -7.69 21.11 -3.18
N LYS A 182 -7.53 21.93 -2.12
CA LYS A 182 -6.41 22.88 -1.97
C LYS A 182 -5.05 22.18 -2.03
N ASP A 183 -5.02 20.94 -1.57
CA ASP A 183 -3.83 20.09 -1.40
C ASP A 183 -3.55 19.21 -2.64
N LYS A 184 -4.17 19.53 -3.79
CA LYS A 184 -3.81 18.93 -5.08
C LYS A 184 -2.37 19.31 -5.41
N LEU A 185 -1.55 18.31 -5.73
CA LEU A 185 -0.19 18.53 -6.16
C LEU A 185 -0.19 19.08 -7.59
N ASP A 186 0.27 20.32 -7.75
CA ASP A 186 0.52 20.89 -9.08
C ASP A 186 1.85 20.38 -9.62
N LEU A 187 1.80 19.81 -10.81
CA LEU A 187 2.95 19.27 -11.56
C LEU A 187 3.14 19.99 -12.90
N SER A 188 2.41 21.10 -13.14
CA SER A 188 2.48 21.87 -14.40
C SER A 188 3.88 22.42 -14.69
N ASN A 189 4.63 22.76 -13.63
CA ASN A 189 6.00 23.26 -13.69
C ASN A 189 7.06 22.15 -13.46
N MET A 190 6.67 20.86 -13.53
CA MET A 190 7.61 19.73 -13.37
C MET A 190 8.27 19.40 -14.70
N GLU A 191 9.28 20.18 -15.07
CA GLU A 191 10.07 19.96 -16.27
C GLU A 191 11.13 18.86 -16.10
N THR A 192 11.51 18.21 -17.21
CA THR A 192 12.64 17.27 -17.26
C THR A 192 13.48 17.55 -18.51
N LYS A 193 14.81 17.54 -18.36
CA LYS A 193 15.74 17.76 -19.47
C LYS A 193 16.06 16.43 -20.16
N VAL A 194 15.38 16.15 -21.27
CA VAL A 194 15.63 14.97 -22.09
C VAL A 194 16.69 15.26 -23.15
N ASP A 195 17.71 14.41 -23.23
CA ASP A 195 18.56 14.27 -24.42
C ASP A 195 18.00 13.12 -25.26
N PHE A 196 17.24 13.45 -26.30
CA PHE A 196 16.60 12.46 -27.16
C PHE A 196 17.59 11.52 -27.86
N ARG A 197 18.82 11.95 -28.15
CA ARG A 197 19.82 11.07 -28.76
C ARG A 197 20.34 10.04 -27.77
N GLN A 198 20.52 10.42 -26.50
CA GLN A 198 20.88 9.47 -25.45
C GLN A 198 19.69 8.55 -25.10
N GLU A 199 18.48 9.08 -25.00
CA GLU A 199 17.25 8.33 -24.74
C GLU A 199 16.98 7.29 -25.84
N TRP A 200 17.02 7.67 -27.12
CA TRP A 200 16.71 6.76 -28.23
C TRP A 200 17.80 5.68 -28.41
N ASN A 201 19.07 6.01 -28.13
CA ASN A 201 20.13 5.01 -28.02
C ASN A 201 19.90 4.05 -26.84
N GLN A 202 19.39 4.52 -25.70
CA GLN A 202 19.02 3.66 -24.57
C GLN A 202 17.86 2.74 -24.96
N ILE A 203 16.79 3.27 -25.57
CA ILE A 203 15.62 2.49 -26.03
C ILE A 203 16.03 1.42 -27.03
N PHE A 204 16.84 1.75 -28.05
CA PHE A 204 17.36 0.77 -29.01
C PHE A 204 18.14 -0.36 -28.31
N ASN A 205 19.03 -0.01 -27.38
CA ASN A 205 19.78 -0.99 -26.59
C ASN A 205 18.86 -1.83 -25.68
N GLU A 206 17.78 -1.26 -25.16
CA GLU A 206 16.82 -1.94 -24.29
C GLU A 206 15.94 -2.93 -25.07
N CYS A 207 15.35 -2.53 -26.19
CA CYS A 207 14.57 -3.42 -27.06
C CYS A 207 15.41 -4.60 -27.56
N TRP A 208 16.65 -4.30 -27.97
CA TRP A 208 17.63 -5.34 -28.32
C TRP A 208 17.96 -6.27 -27.14
N ARG A 209 18.15 -5.72 -25.93
CA ARG A 209 18.47 -6.48 -24.72
C ARG A 209 17.31 -7.37 -24.27
N GLN A 210 16.08 -6.86 -24.34
CA GLN A 210 14.88 -7.63 -24.01
C GLN A 210 14.75 -8.84 -24.94
N MET A 211 14.88 -8.64 -26.24
CA MET A 211 14.87 -9.76 -27.19
C MET A 211 16.03 -10.73 -26.95
N LYS A 212 17.25 -10.27 -26.59
CA LYS A 212 18.38 -11.17 -26.31
C LYS A 212 18.16 -12.10 -25.12
N TYR A 213 17.60 -11.58 -24.02
CA TYR A 213 17.56 -12.30 -22.74
C TYR A 213 16.19 -12.85 -22.34
N PHE A 214 15.10 -12.46 -23.03
CA PHE A 214 13.74 -12.92 -22.75
C PHE A 214 13.09 -13.65 -23.94
N PHE A 215 13.77 -13.80 -25.09
CA PHE A 215 13.28 -14.67 -26.15
C PHE A 215 13.34 -16.15 -25.73
N TYR A 216 12.26 -16.88 -25.97
CA TYR A 216 12.01 -18.20 -25.37
C TYR A 216 12.98 -19.31 -25.80
N ALA A 217 13.62 -19.16 -26.97
CA ALA A 217 14.61 -20.10 -27.48
C ALA A 217 16.03 -19.49 -27.36
N PRO A 218 16.94 -20.01 -26.52
CA PRO A 218 18.26 -19.41 -26.28
C PRO A 218 19.17 -19.29 -27.52
N ASN A 219 18.88 -20.03 -28.60
CA ASN A 219 19.59 -19.92 -29.88
C ASN A 219 18.98 -18.89 -30.84
N MET A 220 17.90 -18.21 -30.46
CA MET A 220 17.17 -17.21 -31.26
C MET A 220 16.85 -17.70 -32.70
N HIS A 221 16.50 -18.99 -32.83
CA HIS A 221 16.28 -19.68 -34.11
C HIS A 221 17.47 -19.62 -35.11
N GLY A 222 18.69 -19.39 -34.63
CA GLY A 222 19.90 -19.27 -35.44
C GLY A 222 20.17 -17.85 -35.95
N VAL A 223 19.40 -16.84 -35.51
CA VAL A 223 19.67 -15.43 -35.82
C VAL A 223 20.85 -14.94 -34.98
N ASP A 224 21.92 -14.48 -35.63
CA ASP A 224 22.99 -13.75 -34.95
C ASP A 224 22.47 -12.37 -34.49
N TRP A 225 22.14 -12.31 -33.20
CA TRP A 225 21.55 -11.12 -32.60
C TRP A 225 22.57 -10.00 -32.33
N GLU A 226 23.87 -10.29 -32.24
CA GLU A 226 24.91 -9.25 -32.16
C GLU A 226 25.12 -8.62 -33.55
N ALA A 227 25.13 -9.41 -34.62
CA ALA A 227 25.14 -8.90 -35.99
C ALA A 227 23.90 -8.05 -36.31
N MET A 228 22.71 -8.46 -35.84
CA MET A 228 21.51 -7.63 -35.93
C MET A 228 21.66 -6.31 -35.16
N LYS A 229 22.32 -6.30 -33.99
CA LYS A 229 22.64 -5.04 -33.30
C LYS A 229 23.51 -4.13 -34.15
N ALA A 230 24.61 -4.66 -34.69
CA ALA A 230 25.56 -3.91 -35.49
C ALA A 230 24.91 -3.34 -36.77
N ARG A 231 23.98 -4.08 -37.38
CA ARG A 231 23.24 -3.65 -38.58
C ARG A 231 22.27 -2.50 -38.32
N TYR A 232 21.53 -2.53 -37.21
CA TYR A 232 20.47 -1.54 -36.94
C TYR A 232 20.94 -0.34 -36.10
N LYS A 233 22.05 -0.46 -35.36
CA LYS A 233 22.60 0.63 -34.55
C LYS A 233 22.82 1.94 -35.35
N PRO A 234 23.44 1.95 -36.55
CA PRO A 234 23.65 3.20 -37.30
C PRO A 234 22.33 3.85 -37.75
N LEU A 235 21.27 3.06 -37.94
CA LEU A 235 19.94 3.59 -38.24
C LEU A 235 19.34 4.26 -37.00
N ALA A 236 19.48 3.65 -35.82
CA ALA A 236 19.04 4.22 -34.55
C ALA A 236 19.77 5.52 -34.19
N GLU A 237 21.09 5.59 -34.44
CA GLU A 237 21.91 6.80 -34.24
C GLU A 237 21.56 7.93 -35.22
N ALA A 238 20.96 7.63 -36.38
CA ALA A 238 20.54 8.58 -37.40
C ALA A 238 19.08 9.07 -37.27
N VAL A 239 18.30 8.55 -36.31
CA VAL A 239 16.90 8.95 -36.08
C VAL A 239 16.82 10.43 -35.70
N ASN A 240 15.82 11.13 -36.25
CA ASN A 240 15.50 12.51 -35.86
C ASN A 240 14.07 12.67 -35.32
N HIS A 241 13.21 11.66 -35.45
CA HIS A 241 11.86 11.67 -34.90
C HIS A 241 11.48 10.32 -34.28
N ARG A 242 10.65 10.32 -33.22
CA ARG A 242 10.31 9.10 -32.46
C ARG A 242 9.62 8.02 -33.32
N ALA A 243 8.99 8.38 -34.43
CA ALA A 243 8.40 7.42 -35.38
C ALA A 243 9.46 6.57 -36.09
N ASP A 244 10.55 7.19 -36.55
CA ASP A 244 11.66 6.50 -37.21
C ASP A 244 12.35 5.52 -36.24
N LEU A 245 12.44 5.86 -34.95
CA LEU A 245 12.90 4.90 -33.92
C LEU A 245 11.99 3.67 -33.84
N THR A 246 10.66 3.82 -33.91
CA THR A 246 9.74 2.66 -33.95
C THR A 246 10.07 1.78 -35.15
N TYR A 247 10.18 2.37 -36.34
CA TYR A 247 10.50 1.62 -37.56
C TYR A 247 11.84 0.88 -37.49
N VAL A 248 12.82 1.40 -36.76
CA VAL A 248 14.14 0.77 -36.55
C VAL A 248 14.11 -0.37 -35.51
N ILE A 249 13.21 -0.34 -34.52
CA ILE A 249 13.14 -1.36 -33.45
C ILE A 249 12.07 -2.45 -33.64
N GLY A 250 11.01 -2.17 -34.41
CA GLY A 250 9.82 -3.01 -34.57
C GLY A 250 8.62 -2.48 -33.77
#